data_AF-A0A0G2K5D9-F1
#
_entry.id   AF-A0A0G2K5D9-F1
#
_cell.length_a   1.000
_cell.length_b   1.000
_cell.length_c   1.000
_cell.angle_alpha   90.00
_cell.angle_beta   90.00
_cell.angle_gamma   90.00
#
_symmetry.space_group_name_H-M   'P 1'
#
loop_
_entity.id
_entity.type
_entity.pdbx_description
1 polymer ?
#
loop_
_entity_poly.entity_id
_entity_poly.type
_entity_poly.pdbx_seq_one_letter_code
_entity_poly.pdbx_strand_id
1 'polypeptide(L)' 'MKFIQQLDPPPLDIMALAPELNKQTKLKEVAGIPLQAPTVDNCRQIQMFNTKPDDFFICTYPKS' A
#
# COMPACT_ATOMS: atom_id res chain seq x y z
N MET A 1 45.22 -8.73 19.33
CA MET A 1 43.93 -9.42 19.08
C MET A 1 42.81 -8.39 19.16
N LYS A 2 42.23 -7.99 18.03
CA LYS A 2 41.01 -7.17 17.96
C LYS A 2 39.91 -8.07 17.42
N PHE A 3 38.86 -8.26 18.20
CA PHE A 3 37.64 -8.92 17.76
C PHE A 3 36.90 -7.97 16.81
N ILE A 4 36.92 -8.27 15.53
CA ILE A 4 35.96 -7.70 14.58
C ILE A 4 34.84 -8.72 14.54
N GLN A 5 33.77 -8.50 15.29
CA GLN A 5 32.54 -9.23 15.05
C GLN A 5 32.04 -8.79 13.68
N GLN A 6 32.16 -9.69 12.71
CA GLN A 6 31.52 -9.56 11.42
C GLN A 6 30.01 -9.52 11.68
N LEU A 7 29.37 -8.38 11.44
CA LEU A 7 27.92 -8.35 11.34
C LEU A 7 27.58 -9.20 10.12
N ASP A 8 26.95 -10.35 10.33
CA ASP A 8 26.41 -11.13 9.23
C ASP A 8 25.52 -10.22 8.37
N PRO A 9 25.65 -10.26 7.03
CA PRO A 9 24.76 -9.49 6.17
C PRO A 9 23.32 -9.89 6.52
N PRO A 10 22.41 -8.91 6.63
CA PRO A 10 21.01 -9.21 6.94
C PRO A 10 20.49 -10.21 5.89
N PRO A 11 19.64 -11.17 6.29
CA PRO A 11 19.06 -12.14 5.36
C PRO A 11 18.46 -11.40 4.17
N LEU A 12 18.82 -11.82 2.95
CA LEU A 12 18.34 -11.21 1.70
C LEU A 12 16.79 -11.18 1.61
N ASP A 13 16.12 -12.02 2.41
CA ASP A 13 14.67 -12.09 2.52
C ASP A 13 14.00 -10.85 3.15
N ILE A 14 14.71 -10.08 3.98
CA ILE A 14 14.16 -8.83 4.56
C ILE A 14 14.09 -7.72 3.51
N MET A 15 15.04 -7.70 2.56
CA MET A 15 15.07 -6.73 1.46
C MET A 15 14.16 -7.12 0.29
N ALA A 16 13.77 -8.40 0.17
CA ALA A 16 12.94 -8.91 -0.92
C ALA A 16 11.45 -8.48 -0.84
N LEU A 17 10.99 -7.98 0.32
CA LEU A 17 9.61 -7.47 0.50
C LEU A 17 9.46 -5.96 0.23
N ALA A 18 10.58 -5.23 0.09
CA ALA A 18 10.59 -3.80 -0.17
C ALA A 18 10.55 -3.33 -1.65
N PRO A 19 10.81 -4.15 -2.71
CA PRO A 19 10.89 -3.61 -4.06
C PRO A 19 9.52 -3.26 -4.66
N GLU A 20 8.42 -3.68 -4.04
CA GLU A 20 7.06 -3.32 -4.48
C GLU A 20 6.64 -1.90 -4.06
N LEU A 21 7.38 -1.23 -3.15
CA LEU A 21 7.10 0.14 -2.72
C LEU A 21 7.66 1.20 -3.70
N ASN A 22 8.63 0.83 -4.55
CA ASN A 22 9.22 1.73 -5.56
C ASN A 22 8.56 1.57 -6.94
N LYS A 23 7.27 1.23 -6.97
CA LYS A 23 6.45 1.53 -8.14
C LYS A 23 6.01 2.97 -7.96
N GLN A 24 6.60 3.88 -8.73
CA GLN A 24 6.16 5.28 -8.81
C GLN A 24 4.64 5.29 -8.93
N THR A 25 3.96 5.57 -7.82
CA THR A 25 2.52 5.36 -7.72
C THR A 25 1.87 6.47 -8.51
N LYS A 26 1.40 6.14 -9.72
CA LYS A 26 0.72 7.10 -10.58
C LYS A 26 -0.58 7.49 -9.89
N LEU A 27 -0.70 8.76 -9.51
CA LEU A 27 -1.91 9.32 -8.96
C LEU A 27 -2.81 9.82 -10.09
N LYS A 28 -4.11 9.67 -9.90
CA LYS A 28 -5.17 10.21 -10.74
C LYS A 28 -6.16 10.93 -9.83
N GLU A 29 -6.87 11.91 -10.37
CA GLU A 29 -7.82 12.71 -9.60
C GLU A 29 -9.24 12.17 -9.72
N VAL A 30 -9.97 12.13 -8.60
CA VAL A 30 -11.41 11.91 -8.56
C VAL A 30 -12.02 12.96 -7.65
N ALA A 31 -12.91 13.80 -8.19
CA ALA A 31 -13.57 14.87 -7.44
C ALA A 31 -12.60 15.76 -6.63
N GLY A 32 -11.42 16.09 -7.18
CA GLY A 32 -10.40 16.87 -6.49
C GLY A 32 -9.48 16.08 -5.55
N ILE A 33 -9.69 14.77 -5.38
CA ILE A 33 -8.89 13.93 -4.47
C ILE A 33 -7.87 13.12 -5.27
N PRO A 34 -6.56 13.22 -4.96
CA PRO A 34 -5.55 12.39 -5.58
C PRO A 34 -5.62 10.96 -5.03
N LEU A 35 -5.93 10.00 -5.90
CA LEU A 35 -6.02 8.58 -5.58
C LEU A 35 -5.05 7.78 -6.43
N GLN A 36 -4.70 6.57 -5.99
CA GLN A 36 -3.90 5.66 -6.80
C GLN A 36 -4.66 5.30 -8.08
N ALA A 37 -3.97 5.26 -9.22
CA ALA A 37 -4.58 4.98 -10.51
C ALA A 37 -5.51 3.75 -10.54
N PRO A 38 -5.19 2.60 -9.90
CA PRO A 38 -6.08 1.45 -9.87
C PRO A 38 -7.44 1.72 -9.21
N THR A 39 -7.49 2.58 -8.18
CA THR A 39 -8.74 2.97 -7.50
C THR A 39 -9.61 3.80 -8.43
N VAL A 40 -9.00 4.72 -9.17
CA VAL A 40 -9.70 5.56 -10.15
C VAL A 40 -10.20 4.73 -11.34
N ASP A 41 -9.37 3.84 -11.86
CA ASP A 41 -9.69 2.99 -13.02
C ASP A 41 -10.84 2.02 -12.72
N ASN A 42 -10.98 1.58 -11.47
CA ASN A 42 -12.05 0.69 -11.02
C ASN A 42 -13.18 1.42 -10.27
N CYS A 43 -13.20 2.75 -10.26
CA CYS A 43 -14.09 3.54 -9.42
C CYS A 43 -15.59 3.23 -9.65
N ARG A 44 -15.96 2.88 -10.88
CA ARG A 44 -17.32 2.44 -11.22
C ARG A 44 -17.75 1.18 -10.45
N GLN A 45 -16.86 0.20 -10.31
CA GLN A 45 -17.17 -1.05 -9.59
C GLN A 45 -17.30 -0.80 -8.09
N ILE A 46 -16.46 0.07 -7.54
CA ILE A 46 -16.51 0.48 -6.14
C ILE A 46 -17.84 1.18 -5.83
N GLN A 47 -18.31 2.06 -6.73
CA GLN A 47 -19.60 2.74 -6.59
C GLN A 47 -20.80 1.78 -6.68
N MET A 48 -20.66 0.67 -7.39
CA MET A 48 -21.69 -0.37 -7.51
C MET A 48 -21.65 -1.38 -6.35
N PHE A 49 -20.76 -1.21 -5.37
CA PHE A 49 -20.66 -2.10 -4.24
C PHE A 49 -21.98 -2.10 -3.45
N ASN A 50 -22.57 -3.29 -3.29
CA ASN A 50 -23.80 -3.48 -2.54
C ASN A 50 -23.50 -4.05 -1.15
N THR A 51 -23.70 -3.21 -0.13
CA THR A 51 -23.50 -3.58 1.27
C THR A 51 -24.61 -4.51 1.76
N LYS A 52 -24.26 -5.44 2.64
CA LYS A 52 -25.23 -6.17 3.46
C LYS A 52 -25.56 -5.35 4.71
N PRO A 53 -26.73 -5.56 5.34
CA PRO A 53 -27.09 -4.88 6.58
C PRO A 53 -26.12 -5.10 7.75
N ASP A 54 -25.46 -6.28 7.79
CA ASP A 54 -24.54 -6.67 8.86
C ASP A 54 -23.08 -6.27 8.58
N ASP A 55 -22.81 -5.65 7.43
CA ASP A 55 -21.46 -5.19 7.10
C ASP A 55 -21.14 -3.96 7.96
N PHE A 56 -19.97 -3.96 8.61
CA PHE A 56 -19.46 -2.79 9.32
C PHE A 56 -18.37 -2.11 8.50
N PHE A 57 -18.31 -0.78 8.59
CA PHE A 57 -17.37 0.03 7.82
C PHE A 57 -16.39 0.76 8.73
N ILE A 58 -15.10 0.74 8.36
CA ILE A 58 -14.04 1.48 9.04
C ILE A 58 -13.46 2.49 8.04
N CYS A 59 -13.52 3.77 8.40
CA CYS A 59 -12.92 4.85 7.62
C CYS A 59 -11.72 5.42 8.37
N THR A 60 -10.54 5.35 7.78
CA THR A 60 -9.33 5.96 8.31
C THR A 60 -8.56 6.65 7.21
N TYR A 61 -7.90 7.75 7.54
CA TYR A 61 -6.88 8.31 6.64
C TYR A 61 -5.66 7.35 6.61
N PRO A 62 -4.94 7.20 5.48
CA PRO A 62 -3.78 6.33 5.45
C PRO A 62 -2.79 6.65 6.57
N LYS A 63 -2.32 5.62 7.27
CA LYS A 63 -1.37 5.70 8.41
C LYS A 63 -1.94 6.23 9.73
N SER A 64 -3.28 6.26 9.87
CA SER A 64 -3.94 6.48 11.16
C SER A 64 -3.67 5.37 12.17
#